data_AF-Q4L0R8-F1
#
_entry.id   AF-Q4L0R8-F1
#
_cell.length_a   1.000
_cell.length_b   1.000
_cell.length_c   1.000
_cell.angle_alpha   90.00
_cell.angle_beta   90.00
_cell.angle_gamma   90.00
#
_symmetry.space_group_name_H-M   'P 1'
#
loop_
_entity.id
_entity.type
_entity.pdbx_description
1 polymer ?
#
loop_
_entity_poly.entity_id
_entity_poly.type
_entity_poly.pdbx_seq_one_letter_code
_entity_poly.pdbx_strand_id
1 'polypeptide(L)'
;MLEILVIVLSLVPIVFISYLCRISHKRENRTHLLGSIALAVIYFFLLVIANEPQKQLFIIAFAVIISYKLLAKYVEIIKKERNEAILDSFEASYQKFAIKPKRRKD
;
A
#
# COMPACT_ATOMS: atom_id res chain seq x y z
N MET A 1 -17.76 28.23 3.11
CA MET A 1 -16.97 27.85 1.91
C MET A 1 -15.75 27.03 2.27
N LEU A 2 -14.81 27.55 3.08
CA LEU A 2 -13.58 26.83 3.45
C LEU A 2 -13.84 25.54 4.24
N GLU A 3 -14.82 25.54 5.14
CA GLU A 3 -15.21 24.35 5.93
C GLU A 3 -15.75 23.22 5.06
N ILE A 4 -16.60 23.54 4.08
CA ILE A 4 -17.14 22.56 3.13
C ILE A 4 -15.99 21.95 2.30
N LEU A 5 -15.03 22.79 1.88
CA LEU A 5 -13.84 22.34 1.17
C LEU A 5 -13.00 21.39 2.04
N VAL A 6 -12.79 21.71 3.32
CA VAL A 6 -12.09 20.84 4.27
C VAL A 6 -12.79 19.49 4.41
N ILE A 7 -14.12 19.49 4.57
CA ILE A 7 -14.90 18.25 4.69
C ILE A 7 -14.69 17.37 3.45
N VAL A 8 -14.84 17.92 2.26
CA VAL A 8 -14.65 17.16 1.01
C VAL A 8 -13.22 16.64 0.88
N LEU A 9 -12.22 17.48 1.14
CA LEU A 9 -10.81 17.10 1.01
C LEU A 9 -10.35 16.12 2.10
N SER A 10 -11.00 16.12 3.27
CA SER A 10 -10.67 15.19 4.36
C SER A 10 -10.92 13.72 3.98
N LEU A 11 -11.77 13.47 2.99
CA LEU A 11 -12.03 12.13 2.48
C LEU A 11 -10.83 11.56 1.70
N VAL A 12 -9.98 12.41 1.11
CA VAL A 12 -8.90 11.96 0.23
C VAL A 12 -7.86 11.12 0.98
N PRO A 13 -7.29 11.55 2.12
CA PRO A 13 -6.40 10.70 2.92
C PRO A 13 -7.08 9.42 3.40
N ILE A 14 -8.37 9.47 3.75
CA ILE A 14 -9.12 8.31 4.23
C ILE A 14 -9.18 7.22 3.17
N VAL A 15 -9.40 7.59 1.90
CA VAL A 15 -9.39 6.64 0.78
C VAL A 15 -8.01 5.97 0.65
N PHE A 16 -6.91 6.73 0.68
CA PHE A 16 -5.56 6.15 0.57
C PHE A 16 -5.22 5.23 1.73
N ILE A 17 -5.55 5.63 2.96
CA ILE A 17 -5.32 4.81 4.15
C ILE A 17 -6.17 3.54 4.12
N SER A 18 -7.41 3.63 3.63
CA SER A 18 -8.28 2.46 3.43
C SER A 18 -7.67 1.45 2.46
N TYR A 19 -7.06 1.92 1.36
CA TYR A 19 -6.33 1.06 0.44
C TYR A 19 -5.11 0.40 1.08
N LEU A 20 -4.33 1.14 1.88
CA LEU A 20 -3.19 0.60 2.62
C LEU A 20 -3.62 -0.50 3.60
N CYS A 21 -4.71 -0.29 4.34
CA CYS A 21 -5.31 -1.30 5.21
C CYS A 21 -5.74 -2.54 4.42
N ARG A 22 -6.46 -2.35 3.30
CA ARG A 22 -6.95 -3.46 2.46
C ARG A 22 -5.80 -4.29 1.89
N ILE A 23 -4.75 -3.64 1.39
CA ILE A 23 -3.55 -4.31 0.86
C ILE A 23 -2.84 -5.09 1.97
N SER A 24 -2.63 -4.45 3.14
CA SER A 24 -1.97 -5.08 4.28
C SER A 24 -2.75 -6.29 4.79
N HIS A 25 -4.08 -6.18 4.88
CA HIS A 25 -4.96 -7.28 5.27
C HIS A 25 -4.91 -8.42 4.25
N LYS A 26 -5.02 -8.13 2.94
CA LYS A 26 -4.96 -9.16 1.89
C LYS A 26 -3.64 -9.92 1.88
N ARG A 27 -2.56 -9.31 2.37
CA ARG A 27 -1.22 -9.90 2.50
C ARG A 27 -0.94 -10.49 3.88
N GLU A 28 -1.93 -10.50 4.77
CA GLU A 28 -1.79 -10.95 6.16
C GLU A 28 -0.66 -10.24 6.93
N ASN A 29 -0.26 -9.05 6.49
CA ASN A 29 0.83 -8.30 7.06
C ASN A 29 0.34 -7.43 8.21
N ARG A 30 0.29 -8.03 9.41
CA ARG A 30 -0.27 -7.39 10.62
C ARG A 30 0.45 -6.11 11.02
N THR A 31 1.77 -6.04 10.88
CA THR A 31 2.56 -4.86 11.29
C THR A 31 2.17 -3.63 10.47
N HIS A 32 2.02 -3.80 9.16
CA HIS A 32 1.65 -2.70 8.29
C HIS A 32 0.16 -2.37 8.31
N LEU A 33 -0.69 -3.35 8.61
CA LEU A 33 -2.10 -3.11 8.92
C LEU A 33 -2.24 -2.21 10.15
N LEU A 34 -1.56 -2.56 11.25
CA LEU A 34 -1.54 -1.75 12.48
C LEU A 34 -0.96 -0.35 12.23
N GLY A 35 0.12 -0.25 11.45
CA GLY A 35 0.68 1.05 11.05
C GLY A 35 -0.31 1.91 10.25
N SER A 36 -1.08 1.30 9.35
CA SER A 36 -2.11 1.99 8.56
C SER A 36 -3.29 2.44 9.41
N ILE A 37 -3.72 1.62 10.36
CA ILE A 37 -4.76 1.98 11.35
C ILE A 37 -4.26 3.12 12.25
N ALA A 38 -3.03 3.04 12.75
CA ALA A 38 -2.43 4.10 13.57
C ALA A 38 -2.36 5.42 12.78
N LEU A 39 -2.00 5.37 11.50
CA LEU A 39 -1.99 6.55 10.63
C LEU A 39 -3.39 7.18 10.49
N ALA A 40 -4.45 6.38 10.37
CA ALA A 40 -5.83 6.88 10.34
C ALA A 40 -6.20 7.57 11.67
N VAL A 41 -5.87 6.95 12.80
CA VAL A 41 -6.16 7.47 14.13
C VAL A 41 -5.42 8.79 14.37
N ILE A 42 -4.13 8.86 14.06
CA ILE A 42 -3.33 10.09 14.18
C ILE A 42 -3.91 11.20 13.30
N TYR A 43 -4.26 10.88 12.05
CA TYR A 43 -4.86 11.85 11.14
C TYR A 43 -6.17 12.43 11.68
N PHE A 44 -7.05 11.57 12.22
CA PHE A 44 -8.31 12.00 12.81
C PHE A 44 -8.09 12.91 14.02
N PHE A 45 -7.20 12.53 14.94
CA PHE A 45 -6.88 13.37 16.10
C PHE A 45 -6.30 14.74 15.70
N LEU A 46 -5.41 14.77 14.71
CA LEU A 46 -4.83 16.02 14.22
C LEU A 46 -5.90 16.95 13.62
N LEU A 47 -6.86 16.41 12.86
CA LEU A 47 -7.97 17.18 12.32
C LEU A 47 -8.84 17.80 13.41
N VAL A 48 -9.15 17.04 14.47
CA VAL A 48 -9.97 17.51 15.59
C VAL A 48 -9.25 18.61 16.39
N ILE A 49 -7.96 18.42 16.68
CA ILE A 49 -7.17 19.38 17.48
C ILE A 49 -6.92 20.69 16.74
N ALA A 50 -6.75 20.63 15.41
CA ALA A 50 -6.41 21.80 14.62
C ALA A 50 -7.44 22.93 14.70
N ASN A 51 -8.74 22.58 14.88
CA ASN A 51 -9.92 23.44 15.11
C ASN A 51 -10.13 24.65 14.16
N GLU A 52 -9.18 24.93 13.28
CA GLU A 52 -9.22 25.99 12.28
C GLU A 52 -9.10 25.35 10.89
N PRO A 53 -9.94 25.78 9.93
CA PRO A 53 -9.98 25.15 8.61
C PRO A 53 -8.67 25.31 7.83
N GLN A 54 -7.92 26.40 8.03
CA GLN A 54 -6.60 26.57 7.40
C GLN A 54 -5.58 25.53 7.88
N LYS A 55 -5.48 25.31 9.21
CA LYS A 55 -4.60 24.29 9.80
C LYS A 55 -5.00 22.89 9.36
N GLN A 56 -6.31 22.63 9.28
CA GLN A 56 -6.85 21.37 8.77
C GLN A 56 -6.46 21.12 7.30
N LEU A 57 -6.48 22.13 6.44
CA LEU A 57 -6.01 22.00 5.05
C LEU A 57 -4.53 21.58 4.97
N PHE A 58 -3.66 22.16 5.81
CA PHE A 58 -2.26 21.73 5.89
C PHE A 58 -2.14 20.27 6.32
N ILE A 59 -2.87 19.86 7.35
CA ILE A 59 -2.88 18.47 7.83
C ILE A 59 -3.38 17.52 6.74
N ILE A 60 -4.44 17.88 6.02
CA ILE A 60 -4.95 17.10 4.88
C ILE A 60 -3.88 16.95 3.81
N ALA A 61 -3.24 18.05 3.39
CA ALA A 61 -2.21 18.01 2.36
C ALA A 61 -1.03 17.10 2.76
N PHE A 62 -0.54 17.22 4.00
CA PHE A 62 0.51 16.35 4.53
C PHE A 62 0.07 14.88 4.57
N ALA A 63 -1.15 14.60 5.04
CA ALA A 63 -1.69 13.25 5.12
C ALA A 63 -1.85 12.62 3.73
N VAL A 64 -2.28 13.39 2.73
CA VAL A 64 -2.32 12.94 1.32
C VAL A 64 -0.92 12.55 0.85
N ILE A 65 0.08 13.42 1.05
CA ILE A 65 1.45 13.16 0.59
C ILE A 65 2.03 11.91 1.24
N ILE A 66 1.89 11.77 2.56
CA ILE A 66 2.41 10.62 3.31
C ILE A 66 1.71 9.33 2.87
N SER A 67 0.39 9.30 2.85
CA SER A 67 -0.38 8.10 2.48
C SER A 67 -0.16 7.70 1.03
N TYR A 68 -0.06 8.67 0.10
CA TYR A 68 0.28 8.41 -1.30
C TYR A 68 1.69 7.81 -1.45
N LYS A 69 2.71 8.39 -0.80
CA LYS A 69 4.08 7.86 -0.87
C LYS A 69 4.18 6.44 -0.32
N LEU A 70 3.50 6.17 0.80
CA LEU A 70 3.42 4.82 1.37
C LEU A 70 2.75 3.85 0.41
N LEU A 71 1.65 4.25 -0.21
CA LEU A 71 0.92 3.43 -1.18
C LEU A 71 1.77 3.13 -2.41
N ALA A 72 2.47 4.13 -2.96
CA ALA A 72 3.36 3.96 -4.10
C ALA A 72 4.48 2.94 -3.80
N LYS A 73 5.14 3.07 -2.64
CA LYS A 73 6.17 2.13 -2.18
C LYS A 73 5.61 0.71 -2.03
N TYR A 74 4.39 0.59 -1.51
CA TYR A 74 3.70 -0.68 -1.38
C TYR A 74 3.43 -1.35 -2.73
N VAL A 75 2.94 -0.57 -3.69
CA VAL A 75 2.68 -1.06 -5.05
C VAL A 75 3.98 -1.49 -5.74
N GLU A 76 5.08 -0.78 -5.50
CA GLU A 76 6.39 -1.14 -6.04
C GLU A 76 6.89 -2.49 -5.50
N ILE A 77 6.78 -2.70 -4.18
CA ILE A 77 7.12 -3.98 -3.54
C ILE A 77 6.28 -5.11 -4.14
N ILE A 78 4.97 -4.91 -4.29
CA ILE A 78 4.06 -5.89 -4.89
C ILE A 78 4.47 -6.23 -6.33
N LYS A 79 4.83 -5.22 -7.13
CA LYS A 79 5.28 -5.42 -8.52
C LYS A 79 6.59 -6.20 -8.56
N LYS A 80 7.54 -5.89 -7.67
CA LYS A 80 8.83 -6.57 -7.59
C LYS A 80 8.65 -8.05 -7.27
N GLU A 81 7.91 -8.37 -6.21
CA GLU A 81 7.63 -9.77 -5.82
C GLU A 81 6.90 -10.54 -6.93
N ARG A 82 5.96 -9.89 -7.64
CA ARG A 82 5.26 -10.53 -8.76
C ARG A 82 6.21 -10.84 -9.91
N ASN A 83 7.14 -9.95 -10.22
CA ASN A 83 8.12 -10.15 -11.28
C ASN A 83 9.11 -11.26 -10.92
N GLU A 84 9.56 -11.32 -9.66
CA GLU A 84 10.41 -12.39 -9.14
C GLU A 84 9.70 -13.76 -9.26
N ALA A 85 8.45 -13.86 -8.80
CA ALA A 85 7.69 -15.11 -8.92
C ALA A 85 7.48 -15.57 -10.38
N ILE A 86 7.33 -14.62 -11.31
CA ILE A 86 7.25 -14.91 -12.75
C ILE A 86 8.59 -15.44 -13.26
N LEU A 87 9.71 -14.80 -12.90
CA LEU A 87 11.05 -15.26 -13.28
C LEU A 87 11.35 -16.66 -12.76
N ASP A 88 11.03 -16.94 -11.49
CA ASP A 88 11.19 -18.27 -10.88
C ASP A 88 10.36 -19.32 -11.63
N SER A 89 9.13 -18.98 -12.03
CA SER A 89 8.27 -19.90 -12.79
C SER A 89 8.82 -20.20 -14.19
N PHE A 90 9.47 -19.22 -14.82
CA PHE A 90 10.16 -19.42 -16.08
C PHE A 90 11.39 -20.31 -15.88
N GLU A 91 12.21 -20.05 -14.87
CA GLU A 91 13.40 -20.86 -14.56
C GLU A 91 13.03 -22.33 -14.26
N ALA A 92 12.01 -22.56 -13.43
CA ALA A 92 11.50 -23.90 -13.15
C ALA A 92 10.99 -24.61 -14.41
N SER A 93 10.34 -23.88 -15.32
CA SER A 93 9.90 -24.42 -16.61
C SER A 93 11.11 -24.80 -17.48
N TYR A 94 12.13 -23.95 -17.57
CA TYR A 94 13.36 -24.26 -18.30
C TYR A 94 14.10 -25.47 -17.73
N GLN A 95 14.21 -25.59 -16.40
CA GLN A 95 14.83 -26.77 -15.76
C GLN A 95 14.06 -28.05 -16.10
N LYS A 96 12.73 -28.02 -16.16
CA LYS A 96 11.90 -29.17 -16.56
C LYS A 96 12.18 -29.63 -17.99
N PHE A 97 12.53 -28.73 -18.91
CA PHE A 97 12.92 -29.05 -20.28
C PHE A 97 14.42 -29.34 -20.46
N ALA A 98 15.27 -28.91 -19.51
CA ALA A 98 16.71 -29.16 -19.51
C ALA A 98 17.09 -30.57 -18.98
N ILE A 99 16.14 -31.32 -18.41
CA ILE A 99 16.38 -32.72 -18.00
C ILE A 99 16.63 -33.56 -19.26
N LYS A 100 17.91 -33.90 -19.49
CA LYS A 100 18.31 -34.86 -20.53
C LYS A 100 17.53 -36.17 -20.35
N PRO A 101 17.00 -36.78 -21.42
CA PRO A 101 16.32 -38.07 -21.31
C PRO A 101 17.29 -39.10 -20.73
N LYS A 102 16.91 -39.74 -19.62
CA LYS A 102 17.62 -40.90 -19.07
C LYS A 102 17.61 -41.98 -20.16
N ARG A 103 18.77 -42.27 -20.75
CA ARG A 103 18.94 -43.46 -21.60
C ARG A 103 18.50 -44.68 -20.78
N ARG A 104 17.47 -45.40 -21.25
CA ARG A 104 17.21 -46.76 -20.76
C ARG A 104 18.48 -47.56 -21.02
N LYS A 105 19.02 -48.16 -19.96
CA LYS A 105 20.04 -49.21 -20.10
C LYS A 105 19.28 -50.45 -20.54
N ASP A 106 19.35 -50.74 -21.83
CA ASP A 106 19.11 -52.08 -22.35
C ASP A 106 20.33 -52.96 -22.06
#